data_AF-A0A0N1PI95-F1
#
_entry.id   AF-A0A0N1PI95-F1
#
_cell.length_a   1.000
_cell.length_b   1.000
_cell.length_c   1.000
_cell.angle_alpha   90.00
_cell.angle_beta   90.00
_cell.angle_gamma   90.00
#
_symmetry.space_group_name_H-M   'P 1'
#
loop_
_entity.id
_entity.type
_entity.pdbx_description
1 polymer ?
#
loop_
_entity_poly.entity_id
_entity_poly.type
_entity_poly.pdbx_seq_one_letter_code
_entity_poly.pdbx_strand_id
1 'polypeptide(L)'
;MGILSILEEESMFPKATDQTFVEKLNNNHLGKSAPYLKPKPPKPGCQAAHFAIGHYAGNVSISTGSIEIINQEITILRFSKYYFATK
;
A
#
# COMPACT_ATOMS: atom_id res chain seq x y z
N MET A 1 -10.77 -8.27 4.22
CA MET A 1 -10.40 -7.01 4.91
C MET A 1 -9.84 -6.05 3.88
N GLY A 2 -9.93 -4.73 4.09
CA GLY A 2 -9.31 -3.75 3.20
C GLY A 2 -7.85 -3.46 3.57
N ILE A 3 -7.10 -2.85 2.66
CA ILE A 3 -5.69 -2.45 2.87
C ILE A 3 -5.56 -1.54 4.10
N LEU A 4 -6.45 -0.55 4.23
CA LEU A 4 -6.51 0.37 5.37
C LEU A 4 -6.80 -0.35 6.70
N SER A 5 -7.73 -1.31 6.69
CA SER A 5 -8.07 -2.07 7.89
C SER A 5 -6.88 -2.92 8.37
N ILE A 6 -6.14 -3.53 7.43
CA ILE A 6 -4.92 -4.29 7.74
C ILE A 6 -3.84 -3.36 8.29
N LEU A 7 -3.74 -2.12 7.78
CA LEU A 7 -2.78 -1.13 8.26
C LEU A 7 -3.10 -0.67 9.69
N GLU A 8 -4.36 -0.32 9.95
CA GLU A 8 -4.83 0.05 11.29
C GLU A 8 -4.57 -1.08 12.28
N GLU A 9 -4.90 -2.32 11.92
CA GLU A 9 -4.64 -3.51 12.73
C GLU A 9 -3.15 -3.69 13.03
N GLU A 10 -2.29 -3.70 12.02
CA GLU A 10 -0.83 -3.88 12.21
C GLU A 10 -0.21 -2.73 13.01
N SER A 11 -0.69 -1.50 12.85
CA SER A 11 -0.19 -0.33 13.61
C SER A 11 -0.47 -0.39 15.11
N MET A 12 -1.45 -1.20 15.55
CA MET A 12 -1.74 -1.41 16.97
C MET A 12 -0.85 -2.47 17.62
N PHE A 13 -0.11 -3.26 16.82
CA PHE A 13 0.76 -4.31 17.35
C PHE A 13 2.19 -3.78 17.56
N PRO A 14 2.69 -3.73 18.80
CA PRO A 14 4.03 -3.18 19.11
C PRO A 14 5.20 -3.98 18.54
N LYS A 15 4.92 -5.15 17.92
CA LYS A 15 5.89 -6.01 17.25
C LYS A 15 5.61 -6.20 15.75
N ALA A 16 4.58 -5.53 15.21
CA ALA A 16 4.34 -5.60 13.77
C ALA A 16 5.54 -5.02 13.02
N THR A 17 5.85 -5.65 11.90
CA THR A 17 6.92 -5.21 11.02
C THR A 17 6.34 -4.94 9.64
N ASP A 18 7.09 -4.22 8.82
CA ASP A 18 6.71 -4.01 7.41
C ASP A 18 6.46 -5.34 6.69
N GLN A 19 7.18 -6.40 7.07
CA GLN A 19 7.02 -7.73 6.51
C GLN A 19 5.69 -8.39 6.89
N THR A 20 5.27 -8.32 8.16
CA THR A 20 3.98 -8.91 8.60
C THR A 20 2.79 -8.22 7.93
N PHE A 21 2.88 -6.90 7.76
CA PHE A 21 1.90 -6.13 7.02
C PHE A 21 1.82 -6.57 5.54
N VAL A 22 2.95 -6.66 4.85
CA VAL A 22 3.02 -7.07 3.44
C VAL A 22 2.53 -8.51 3.25
N GLU A 23 2.88 -9.43 4.15
CA GLU A 23 2.38 -10.80 4.11
C GLU A 23 0.85 -10.86 4.26
N LYS A 24 0.27 -10.13 5.22
CA LYS A 24 -1.19 -10.04 5.35
C LYS A 24 -1.84 -9.45 4.10
N LEU A 25 -1.26 -8.41 3.50
CA LEU A 25 -1.77 -7.83 2.25
C LEU A 25 -1.76 -8.84 1.10
N ASN A 26 -0.64 -9.53 0.89
CA ASN A 26 -0.50 -10.52 -0.17
C ASN A 26 -1.50 -11.67 0.01
N ASN A 27 -1.63 -12.20 1.23
CA ASN A 27 -2.55 -13.29 1.54
C ASN A 27 -4.02 -12.92 1.29
N ASN A 28 -4.39 -11.66 1.54
CA ASN A 28 -5.77 -11.18 1.38
C ASN A 28 -6.09 -10.73 -0.05
N HIS A 29 -5.13 -10.18 -0.79
CA HIS A 29 -5.42 -9.43 -2.02
C HIS A 29 -4.74 -9.95 -3.28
N LEU A 30 -3.56 -10.57 -3.17
CA LEU A 30 -2.82 -11.02 -4.36
C LEU A 30 -3.60 -12.10 -5.10
N GLY A 31 -3.93 -11.82 -6.36
CA GLY A 31 -4.76 -12.71 -7.20
C GLY A 31 -6.24 -12.78 -6.82
N LYS A 32 -6.66 -12.06 -5.77
CA LYS A 32 -8.06 -12.03 -5.27
C LYS A 32 -8.72 -10.67 -5.48
N SER A 33 -7.94 -9.59 -5.53
CA SER A 33 -8.41 -8.23 -5.69
C SER A 33 -7.74 -7.60 -6.92
N ALA A 34 -8.54 -7.30 -7.96
CA ALA A 34 -8.03 -6.75 -9.22
C ALA A 34 -7.15 -5.48 -9.08
N PRO A 35 -7.41 -4.56 -8.13
CA PRO A 35 -6.55 -3.39 -7.94
C PRO A 35 -5.22 -3.69 -7.26
N TYR A 36 -5.00 -4.89 -6.71
CA TYR A 36 -3.77 -5.24 -5.99
C TYR A 36 -2.82 -6.00 -6.92
N LEU A 37 -1.65 -5.41 -7.15
CA LEU A 37 -0.73 -5.83 -8.20
C LEU A 37 0.65 -6.12 -7.62
N LYS A 38 1.40 -6.98 -8.33
CA LYS A 38 2.83 -7.12 -8.08
C LYS A 38 3.54 -5.80 -8.43
N PRO A 39 4.53 -5.37 -7.62
CA PRO A 39 5.27 -4.15 -7.89
C PRO A 39 6.06 -4.29 -9.20
N LYS A 40 6.20 -3.18 -9.93
CA LYS A 40 7.10 -3.14 -11.09
C LYS A 40 8.56 -3.23 -10.61
N PRO A 41 9.48 -3.77 -11.43
CA PRO A 41 10.90 -3.74 -11.12
C PRO A 41 11.35 -2.30 -10.80
N PRO A 42 12.18 -2.10 -9.76
CA PRO A 42 12.67 -0.77 -9.43
C PRO A 42 13.53 -0.21 -10.55
N LYS A 43 13.47 1.12 -10.73
CA LYS A 43 14.43 1.83 -11.58
C LYS A 43 15.82 1.82 -10.91
N PRO A 44 16.92 1.90 -11.67
CA PRO A 44 18.26 2.01 -11.10
C PRO A 44 18.34 3.16 -10.08
N GLY A 45 18.84 2.86 -8.88
CA GLY A 45 18.95 3.82 -7.78
C GLY A 45 17.68 4.02 -6.93
N CYS A 46 16.56 3.35 -7.26
CA CYS A 46 15.35 3.35 -6.45
C CYS A 46 15.21 2.06 -5.63
N GLN A 47 14.63 2.17 -4.44
CA GLN A 47 14.35 1.02 -3.58
C GLN A 47 13.22 0.16 -4.17
N ALA A 48 13.29 -1.16 -3.98
CA ALA A 48 12.24 -2.08 -4.43
C ALA A 48 10.93 -1.83 -3.67
N ALA A 49 9.84 -1.69 -4.42
CA ALA A 49 8.50 -1.64 -3.85
C ALA A 49 8.04 -3.04 -3.41
N HIS A 50 7.18 -3.08 -2.40
CA HIS A 50 6.69 -4.32 -1.80
C HIS A 50 5.36 -4.76 -2.44
N PHE A 51 4.53 -3.80 -2.85
CA PHE A 51 3.28 -4.04 -3.56
C PHE A 51 2.91 -2.85 -4.45
N ALA A 52 1.91 -3.02 -5.33
CA ALA A 52 1.36 -1.94 -6.12
C ALA A 52 -0.17 -1.91 -6.08
N ILE A 53 -0.74 -0.71 -6.19
CA ILE A 53 -2.18 -0.48 -6.28
C ILE A 53 -2.50 0.16 -7.63
N GLY A 54 -3.45 -0.44 -8.36
CA GLY A 54 -4.07 0.16 -9.54
C GLY A 54 -5.00 1.30 -9.12
N HIS A 55 -4.57 2.54 -9.37
CA HIS A 55 -5.36 3.75 -9.15
C HIS A 55 -5.85 4.31 -10.49
N TYR A 56 -6.93 5.10 -10.50
CA TYR A 56 -7.49 5.62 -11.76
C TYR A 56 -6.48 6.51 -12.52
N ALA A 57 -5.54 7.13 -11.81
CA ALA A 57 -4.44 7.92 -12.38
C ALA A 57 -3.18 7.11 -12.73
N GLY A 58 -3.23 5.77 -12.62
CA GLY A 58 -2.12 4.86 -12.89
C GLY A 58 -1.73 3.99 -11.70
N ASN A 59 -0.81 3.05 -11.93
CA ASN A 59 -0.37 2.12 -10.89
C ASN A 59 0.65 2.79 -9.96
N VAL A 60 0.37 2.77 -8.66
CA VAL A 60 1.26 3.31 -7.62
C VAL A 60 1.98 2.14 -6.97
N SER A 61 3.32 2.14 -7.01
CA SER A 61 4.15 1.14 -6.33
C SER A 61 4.57 1.68 -4.97
N ILE A 62 4.33 0.92 -3.91
CA ILE A 62 4.49 1.35 -2.53
C ILE A 62 5.61 0.53 -1.87
N SER A 63 6.56 1.24 -1.25
CA SER A 63 7.62 0.65 -0.45
C SER A 63 7.30 0.82 1.03
N THR A 64 7.25 -0.28 1.77
CA THR A 64 7.05 -0.26 3.22
C THR A 64 8.39 0.00 3.88
N GLY A 65 8.69 1.26 4.19
CA GLY A 65 9.93 1.66 4.88
C GLY A 65 9.74 1.93 6.39
N SER A 66 8.48 2.08 6.82
CA SER A 66 8.00 2.12 8.21
C SER A 66 6.46 2.21 8.17
N ILE A 67 5.75 1.47 9.02
CA ILE A 67 4.28 1.49 9.11
C ILE A 67 3.71 2.92 9.30
N GLU A 68 4.43 3.80 10.02
CA GLU A 68 4.07 5.23 10.16
C GLU A 68 4.13 6.00 8.84
N ILE A 69 5.12 5.72 7.98
CA ILE A 69 5.26 6.35 6.66
C ILE A 69 4.13 5.87 5.74
N ILE A 70 3.73 4.60 5.83
CA ILE A 70 2.59 4.06 5.08
C ILE A 70 1.27 4.74 5.51
N ASN A 71 1.11 5.04 6.79
CA ASN A 71 -0.05 5.82 7.27
C ASN A 71 -0.13 7.21 6.62
N GLN A 72 1.00 7.88 6.39
CA GLN A 72 1.03 9.16 5.66
C GLN A 72 0.75 8.99 4.16
N GLU A 73 1.41 8.03 3.49
CA GLU A 73 1.24 7.76 2.06
C GLU A 73 -0.20 7.33 1.70
N ILE A 74 -0.81 6.46 2.52
CA ILE A 74 -2.20 6.04 2.28
C ILE A 74 -3.20 7.16 2.64
N THR A 75 -2.88 8.03 3.60
CA THR A 75 -3.66 9.27 3.83
C THR A 75 -3.63 10.17 2.59
N ILE A 76 -2.47 10.32 1.95
CA ILE A 76 -2.34 11.08 0.69
C ILE A 76 -3.20 10.45 -0.43
N LEU A 77 -3.26 9.12 -0.53
CA LEU A 77 -4.16 8.44 -1.48
C LEU A 77 -5.64 8.67 -1.15
N ARG A 78 -6.01 8.75 0.13
CA ARG A 78 -7.36 9.13 0.58
C ARG A 78 -7.70 10.55 0.13
N PHE A 79 -6.80 11.52 0.34
CA PHE A 79 -6.97 12.89 -0.13
C PHE A 79 -6.99 13.02 -1.66
N SER A 80 -6.19 12.23 -2.38
CA SER A 80 -6.20 12.22 -3.85
C SER A 80 -7.56 11.79 -4.42
N LYS A 81 -8.22 10.79 -3.81
CA LYS A 81 -9.61 10.45 -4.19
C LYS A 81 -10.59 11.61 -3.97
N TYR A 82 -10.45 12.38 -2.88
CA TYR A 82 -11.29 13.56 -2.65
C TYR A 82 -10.96 14.71 -3.61
N TYR A 83 -9.68 14.95 -3.90
CA TYR A 83 -9.23 16.04 -4.75
C TYR A 83 -9.65 15.87 -6.22
N PHE A 84 -9.64 14.63 -6.72
CA PHE A 84 -10.04 14.33 -8.09
C PHE A 84 -11.52 13.97 -8.25
N ALA A 85 -12.26 13.68 -7.18
CA ALA A 85 -13.72 13.55 -7.24
C ALA A 85 -14.45 14.92 -7.17
N THR A 86 -13.73 16.00 -6.88
CA THR A 86 -14.28 17.36 -6.69
C THR A 86 -13.82 18.36 -7.76
N LYS A 87 -13.16 17.87 -8.82
CA LYS A 87 -12.73 18.62 -10.00
C LYS A 87 -13.30 17.92 -11.24
#